data_AF-A0A3D4P1A5-F1
#
_entry.id   AF-A0A3D4P1A5-F1
#
_cell.length_a   1.000
_cell.length_b   1.000
_cell.length_c   1.000
_cell.angle_alpha   90.00
_cell.angle_beta   90.00
_cell.angle_gamma   90.00
#
_symmetry.space_group_name_H-M   'P 1'
#
loop_
_entity.id
_entity.type
_entity.pdbx_description
1 polymer ?
#
loop_
_entity_poly.entity_id
_entity_poly.type
_entity_poly.pdbx_seq_one_letter_code
_entity_poly.pdbx_strand_id
1 'polypeptide(L)'
;MFRTKRNLALFIFLLPLLLGFSPAEESHASPLADLLGKTVNFIILFGGLGFLLAKPLRKYLAEIGLSVAKTIQETKRAQTDAEKRLQSFQERMQGLEMEVRKIKGEGEEAGEGEKARVLALARQESEKIKSFAAQEIEALSESARAELKEHAAEMAVSLARANIERRLTPELHSHLIDESIRRLETLYEKPHSR
;
A
#
# COMPACT_ATOMS: atom_id res chain seq x y z
N MET A 1 -11.45 30.00 -54.24
CA MET A 1 -12.04 30.59 -55.47
C MET A 1 -12.83 31.90 -55.24
N PHE A 2 -13.44 32.16 -54.06
CA PHE A 2 -14.13 33.43 -53.77
C PHE A 2 -13.21 34.63 -53.51
N ARG A 3 -12.01 34.39 -52.97
CA ARG A 3 -11.02 35.43 -52.68
C ARG A 3 -10.48 36.07 -53.97
N THR A 4 -10.26 35.28 -55.02
CA THR A 4 -9.83 35.74 -56.34
C THR A 4 -10.91 36.55 -57.06
N LYS A 5 -12.18 36.12 -57.04
CA LYS A 5 -13.27 36.89 -57.65
C LYS A 5 -13.57 38.23 -56.94
N ARG A 6 -13.41 38.28 -55.60
CA ARG A 6 -13.58 39.52 -54.82
C ARG A 6 -12.43 40.51 -55.01
N ASN A 7 -11.20 40.01 -55.07
CA ASN A 7 -10.02 40.83 -55.37
C ASN A 7 -10.06 41.33 -56.81
N LEU A 8 -10.60 40.53 -57.74
CA LEU A 8 -10.84 40.92 -59.13
C LEU A 8 -11.93 42.00 -59.23
N ALA A 9 -13.02 41.89 -58.48
CA ALA A 9 -14.06 42.92 -58.42
C ALA A 9 -13.54 44.22 -57.80
N LEU A 10 -12.70 44.15 -56.76
CA LEU A 10 -11.99 45.32 -56.20
C LEU A 10 -11.07 45.96 -57.25
N PHE A 11 -10.29 45.17 -57.99
CA PHE A 11 -9.42 45.66 -59.07
C PHE A 11 -10.20 46.33 -60.21
N ILE A 12 -11.32 45.74 -60.63
CA ILE A 12 -12.22 46.30 -61.66
C ILE A 12 -12.87 47.60 -61.16
N PHE A 13 -13.16 47.69 -59.86
CA PHE A 13 -13.75 48.88 -59.25
C PHE A 13 -12.74 50.00 -58.94
N LEU A 14 -11.46 49.66 -58.78
CA LEU A 14 -10.34 50.60 -58.63
C LEU A 14 -9.76 51.05 -59.98
N LEU A 15 -10.02 50.33 -61.06
CA LEU A 15 -9.58 50.65 -62.42
C LEU A 15 -9.97 52.07 -62.89
N PRO A 16 -11.18 52.60 -62.61
CA PRO A 16 -11.54 53.98 -62.96
C PRO A 16 -10.81 55.03 -62.10
N LEU A 17 -10.38 54.66 -60.89
CA LEU A 17 -9.58 55.54 -60.01
C LEU A 17 -8.13 55.65 -60.50
N LEU A 18 -7.59 54.56 -61.07
CA LEU A 18 -6.25 54.51 -61.66
C LEU A 18 -6.17 55.15 -63.05
N LEU A 19 -7.22 55.01 -63.86
CA LEU A 19 -7.35 55.70 -65.15
C LEU A 19 -7.70 57.19 -64.99
N GLY A 20 -8.39 57.57 -63.91
CA GLY A 20 -8.71 58.97 -63.58
C GLY A 20 -7.55 59.80 -63.00
N PHE A 21 -6.37 59.20 -62.79
CA PHE A 21 -5.16 59.89 -62.34
C PHE A 21 -4.14 60.16 -63.47
N SER A 22 -4.52 59.90 -64.74
CA SER A 22 -3.68 60.28 -65.89
C SER A 22 -3.85 61.77 -66.20
N PRO A 23 -2.78 62.58 -66.25
CA PRO A 23 -2.87 63.96 -66.70
C PRO A 23 -2.87 63.95 -68.23
N ALA A 24 -4.04 63.83 -68.85
CA ALA A 24 -4.13 63.89 -70.30
C ALA A 24 -5.36 64.67 -70.77
N GLU A 25 -5.04 65.87 -71.24
CA GLU A 25 -5.69 66.71 -72.24
C GLU A 25 -6.90 67.56 -71.83
N GLU A 26 -6.63 68.87 -71.87
CA GLU A 26 -7.57 69.96 -72.03
C GLU A 26 -8.57 69.66 -73.16
N SER A 27 -9.75 69.17 -72.79
CA SER A 27 -10.96 69.46 -73.54
C SER A 27 -11.74 70.45 -72.70
N HIS A 28 -12.06 71.62 -73.27
CA HIS A 28 -12.85 72.68 -72.63
C HIS A 28 -14.21 72.16 -72.16
N ALA A 29 -14.24 71.59 -70.95
CA ALA A 29 -15.44 71.30 -70.20
C ALA A 29 -15.44 72.24 -69.00
N SER A 30 -16.56 72.94 -68.78
CA SER A 30 -16.74 73.88 -67.68
C SER A 30 -16.27 73.28 -66.34
N PRO A 31 -15.73 74.07 -65.39
CA PRO A 31 -15.30 73.57 -64.06
C PRO A 31 -16.36 72.73 -63.34
N LEU A 32 -17.64 72.94 -63.64
CA LEU A 32 -18.76 72.15 -63.15
C LEU A 32 -18.78 70.71 -63.68
N ALA A 33 -18.38 70.45 -64.91
CA ALA A 33 -18.36 69.11 -65.51
C ALA A 33 -17.29 68.20 -64.90
N ASP A 34 -16.10 68.76 -64.62
CA ASP A 34 -15.02 68.04 -63.93
C ASP A 34 -15.41 67.72 -62.47
N LEU A 35 -16.04 68.67 -61.78
CA LEU A 35 -16.59 68.42 -60.43
C LEU A 35 -17.72 67.37 -60.44
N LEU A 36 -18.61 67.37 -61.43
CA LEU A 36 -19.65 66.35 -61.58
C LEU A 36 -19.03 64.96 -61.83
N GLY A 37 -18.04 64.85 -62.70
CA GLY A 37 -17.34 63.59 -62.98
C GLY A 37 -16.65 63.01 -61.75
N LYS A 38 -15.93 63.85 -61.00
CA LYS A 38 -15.29 63.46 -59.73
C LYS A 38 -16.31 63.03 -58.67
N THR A 39 -17.43 63.75 -58.58
CA THR A 39 -18.50 63.44 -57.61
C THR A 39 -19.20 62.11 -57.94
N VAL A 40 -19.50 61.87 -59.22
CA VAL A 40 -20.08 60.59 -59.68
C VAL A 40 -19.11 59.44 -59.44
N ASN A 41 -17.81 59.61 -59.74
CA ASN A 41 -16.79 58.60 -59.45
C ASN A 41 -16.69 58.32 -57.94
N PHE A 42 -16.70 59.36 -57.10
CA PHE A 42 -16.72 59.22 -55.64
C PHE A 42 -17.94 58.43 -55.14
N ILE A 43 -19.15 58.74 -55.64
CA ILE A 43 -20.38 58.03 -55.27
C ILE A 43 -20.33 56.57 -55.72
N ILE A 44 -19.84 56.29 -56.93
CA ILE A 44 -19.65 54.93 -57.41
C ILE A 44 -18.66 54.21 -56.49
N LEU A 45 -17.47 54.76 -56.27
CA LEU A 45 -16.43 54.16 -55.44
C LEU A 45 -16.91 53.88 -54.01
N PHE A 46 -17.50 54.86 -53.33
CA PHE A 46 -17.98 54.70 -51.96
C PHE A 46 -19.23 53.83 -51.86
N GLY A 47 -20.13 53.90 -52.85
CA GLY A 47 -21.34 53.07 -52.91
C GLY A 47 -21.01 51.58 -53.11
N GLY A 48 -20.12 51.27 -54.06
CA GLY A 48 -19.69 49.89 -54.29
C GLY A 48 -18.80 49.35 -53.18
N LEU A 49 -17.92 50.18 -52.60
CA LEU A 49 -17.12 49.79 -51.44
C LEU A 49 -18.01 49.52 -50.22
N GLY A 50 -19.00 50.38 -49.95
CA GLY A 50 -19.99 50.19 -48.90
C GLY A 50 -20.79 48.90 -49.09
N PHE A 51 -21.25 48.62 -50.32
CA PHE A 51 -21.98 47.38 -50.63
C PHE A 51 -21.10 46.13 -50.45
N LEU A 52 -19.84 46.17 -50.88
CA LEU A 52 -18.93 45.05 -50.79
C LEU A 52 -18.43 44.77 -49.36
N LEU A 53 -18.25 45.82 -48.54
CA LEU A 53 -17.79 45.70 -47.15
C LEU A 53 -18.93 45.45 -46.15
N ALA A 54 -20.17 45.84 -46.45
CA ALA A 54 -21.30 45.64 -45.53
C ALA A 54 -21.50 44.16 -45.15
N LYS A 55 -21.36 43.24 -46.12
CA LYS A 55 -21.49 41.79 -45.87
C LYS A 55 -20.37 41.22 -44.99
N PRO A 56 -19.06 41.35 -45.32
CA PRO A 56 -18.00 40.81 -44.48
C PRO A 56 -17.91 41.49 -43.10
N LEU A 57 -18.22 42.78 -43.00
CA LEU A 57 -18.18 43.50 -41.72
C LEU A 57 -19.27 43.00 -40.76
N ARG A 58 -20.50 42.79 -41.25
CA ARG A 58 -21.58 42.17 -40.47
C ARG A 58 -21.23 40.74 -40.05
N LYS A 59 -20.63 39.96 -40.94
CA LYS A 59 -20.20 38.59 -40.64
C LYS A 59 -19.13 38.56 -39.55
N TYR A 60 -18.14 39.45 -39.62
CA TYR A 60 -17.07 39.54 -38.63
C TYR A 60 -17.59 39.93 -37.24
N LEU A 61 -18.49 40.92 -37.15
CA LEU A 61 -19.12 41.31 -35.90
C LEU A 61 -19.98 40.18 -35.30
N ALA A 62 -20.69 39.42 -36.14
CA ALA A 62 -21.45 38.25 -35.71
C ALA A 62 -20.53 37.11 -35.22
N GLU A 63 -19.40 36.87 -35.91
CA GLU A 63 -18.39 35.88 -35.51
C GLU A 63 -17.77 36.22 -34.14
N ILE A 64 -17.48 37.50 -33.86
CA ILE A 64 -17.00 37.93 -32.53
C ILE A 64 -18.03 37.62 -31.45
N GLY A 65 -19.30 38.01 -31.67
CA GLY A 65 -20.37 37.75 -30.71
C GLY A 65 -20.56 36.26 -30.41
N LEU A 66 -20.53 35.43 -31.45
CA LEU A 66 -20.60 33.97 -31.32
C LEU A 66 -19.38 33.39 -30.60
N SER A 67 -18.18 33.88 -30.89
CA SER A 67 -16.95 33.44 -30.23
C SER A 67 -16.95 33.77 -28.74
N VAL A 68 -17.38 34.98 -28.36
CA VAL A 68 -17.48 35.39 -26.96
C VAL A 68 -18.55 34.58 -26.23
N ALA A 69 -19.73 34.41 -26.83
CA ALA A 69 -20.80 33.59 -26.25
C ALA A 69 -20.36 32.14 -26.04
N LYS A 70 -19.66 31.56 -27.03
CA LYS A 70 -19.09 30.21 -26.94
C LYS A 70 -18.05 30.11 -25.82
N THR A 71 -17.12 31.06 -25.74
CA THR A 71 -16.09 31.10 -24.69
C THR A 71 -16.72 31.19 -23.30
N ILE A 72 -17.72 32.06 -23.12
CA ILE A 72 -18.44 32.18 -21.83
C ILE A 72 -19.13 30.86 -21.48
N GLN A 73 -19.77 30.21 -22.45
CA GLN A 73 -20.44 28.93 -22.24
C GLN A 73 -19.45 27.81 -21.89
N GLU A 74 -18.30 27.75 -22.57
CA GLU A 74 -17.23 26.79 -22.29
C GLU A 74 -16.63 27.00 -20.91
N THR A 75 -16.34 28.25 -20.53
CA THR A 75 -15.84 28.58 -19.18
C THR A 75 -16.85 28.19 -18.10
N LYS A 76 -18.15 28.48 -18.30
CA LYS A 76 -19.19 28.07 -17.35
C LYS A 76 -19.27 26.55 -17.21
N ARG A 77 -19.20 25.81 -18.33
CA ARG A 77 -19.17 24.33 -18.30
C ARG A 77 -17.95 23.81 -17.55
N ALA A 78 -16.76 24.36 -17.84
CA ALA A 78 -15.53 23.99 -17.17
C ALA A 78 -15.59 24.27 -15.66
N GLN A 79 -16.18 25.39 -15.24
CA GLN A 79 -16.40 25.71 -13.84
C GLN A 79 -17.33 24.70 -13.16
N THR A 80 -18.50 24.43 -13.75
CA THR A 80 -19.45 23.45 -13.21
C THR A 80 -18.85 22.04 -13.13
N ASP A 81 -18.06 21.63 -14.13
CA ASP A 81 -17.40 20.32 -14.12
C ASP A 81 -16.30 20.26 -13.07
N ALA A 82 -15.56 21.35 -12.83
CA ALA A 82 -14.57 21.45 -11.77
C ALA A 82 -15.23 21.39 -10.37
N GLU A 83 -16.34 22.09 -10.18
CA GLU A 83 -17.14 22.05 -8.93
C GLU A 83 -17.67 20.64 -8.65
N LYS A 84 -18.23 19.96 -9.66
CA LYS A 84 -18.68 18.56 -9.53
C LYS A 84 -17.53 17.62 -9.16
N ARG A 85 -16.37 17.78 -9.80
CA ARG A 85 -15.18 16.99 -9.46
C ARG A 85 -14.75 17.25 -8.02
N LEU A 86 -14.68 18.51 -7.60
CA LEU A 86 -14.31 18.87 -6.23
C LEU A 86 -15.27 18.24 -5.21
N GLN A 87 -16.57 18.32 -5.45
CA GLN A 87 -17.57 17.68 -4.58
C GLN A 87 -17.36 16.16 -4.52
N SER A 88 -17.17 15.49 -5.66
CA SER A 88 -16.91 14.05 -5.68
C SER A 88 -15.61 13.67 -4.95
N PHE A 89 -14.57 14.51 -5.02
CA PHE A 89 -13.32 14.29 -4.29
C PHE A 89 -13.52 14.48 -2.78
N GLN A 90 -14.28 15.49 -2.37
CA GLN A 90 -14.61 15.72 -0.96
C GLN A 90 -15.41 14.56 -0.37
N GLU A 91 -16.43 14.07 -1.08
CA GLU A 91 -17.22 12.90 -0.68
C GLU A 91 -16.34 11.64 -0.55
N ARG A 92 -15.46 11.40 -1.54
CA ARG A 92 -14.50 10.29 -1.47
C ARG A 92 -13.52 10.43 -0.31
N MET A 93 -13.07 11.64 0.00
CA MET A 93 -12.13 11.88 1.10
C MET A 93 -12.78 11.67 2.46
N GLN A 94 -14.04 12.11 2.63
CA GLN A 94 -14.82 11.80 3.83
C GLN A 94 -15.06 10.30 3.99
N GLY A 95 -15.34 9.60 2.89
CA GLY A 95 -15.46 8.14 2.88
C GLY A 95 -14.16 7.45 3.32
N LEU A 96 -13.02 7.89 2.79
CA LEU A 96 -11.70 7.37 3.16
C LEU A 96 -11.39 7.58 4.64
N GLU A 97 -11.70 8.74 5.22
CA GLU A 97 -11.48 8.96 6.65
C GLU A 97 -12.30 8.00 7.53
N MET A 98 -13.54 7.70 7.14
CA MET A 98 -14.36 6.71 7.86
C MET A 98 -13.77 5.31 7.74
N GLU A 99 -13.32 4.93 6.55
CA GLU A 99 -12.70 3.63 6.31
C GLU A 99 -11.39 3.47 7.08
N VAL A 100 -10.55 4.51 7.12
CA VAL A 100 -9.33 4.55 7.94
C VAL A 100 -9.65 4.37 9.42
N ARG A 101 -10.67 5.08 9.94
CA ARG A 101 -11.10 4.92 11.34
C ARG A 101 -11.60 3.50 11.62
N LYS A 102 -12.36 2.91 10.69
CA LYS A 102 -12.85 1.53 10.79
C LYS A 102 -11.70 0.52 10.82
N ILE A 103 -10.77 0.61 9.87
CA ILE A 103 -9.60 -0.27 9.80
C ILE A 103 -8.76 -0.15 11.06
N LYS A 104 -8.57 1.07 11.56
CA LYS A 104 -7.82 1.29 12.81
C LYS A 104 -8.53 0.65 14.01
N GLY A 105 -9.83 0.84 14.15
CA GLY A 105 -10.61 0.23 15.23
C GLY A 105 -10.61 -1.30 15.18
N GLU A 106 -10.83 -1.88 13.99
CA GLU A 106 -10.75 -3.33 13.77
C GLU A 106 -9.35 -3.88 14.08
N GLY A 107 -8.30 -3.14 13.71
CA GLY A 107 -6.91 -3.49 14.00
C GLY A 107 -6.57 -3.45 15.49
N GLU A 108 -7.09 -2.46 16.23
CA GLU A 108 -6.91 -2.36 17.68
C GLU A 108 -7.63 -3.51 18.42
N GLU A 109 -8.88 -3.81 18.05
CA GLU A 109 -9.65 -4.92 18.63
C GLU A 109 -9.02 -6.28 18.33
N ALA A 110 -8.65 -6.53 17.08
CA ALA A 110 -7.95 -7.75 16.69
C ALA A 110 -6.59 -7.89 17.39
N GLY A 111 -5.86 -6.77 17.54
CA GLY A 111 -4.57 -6.72 18.23
C GLY A 111 -4.67 -7.07 19.71
N GLU A 112 -5.64 -6.49 20.44
CA GLU A 112 -5.86 -6.82 21.85
C GLU A 112 -6.36 -8.27 22.02
N GLY A 113 -7.21 -8.77 21.12
CA GLY A 113 -7.64 -10.16 21.10
C GLY A 113 -6.48 -11.14 20.91
N GLU A 114 -5.60 -10.87 19.94
CA GLU A 114 -4.43 -11.71 19.68
C GLU A 114 -3.41 -11.65 20.81
N LYS A 115 -3.17 -10.47 21.37
CA LYS A 115 -2.31 -10.30 22.55
C LYS A 115 -2.82 -11.11 23.75
N ALA A 116 -4.12 -11.08 24.02
CA ALA A 116 -4.72 -11.89 25.08
C ALA A 116 -4.54 -13.40 24.81
N ARG A 117 -4.73 -13.84 23.56
CA ARG A 117 -4.54 -15.23 23.14
C ARG A 117 -3.09 -15.69 23.31
N VAL A 118 -2.13 -14.90 22.85
CA VAL A 118 -0.69 -15.18 22.97
C VAL A 118 -0.28 -15.25 24.44
N LEU A 119 -0.77 -14.32 25.28
CA LEU A 119 -0.46 -14.32 26.70
C LEU A 119 -1.04 -15.55 27.42
N ALA A 120 -2.26 -15.96 27.06
CA ALA A 120 -2.86 -17.18 27.60
C ALA A 120 -2.07 -18.43 27.21
N LEU A 121 -1.67 -18.54 25.94
CA LEU A 121 -0.86 -19.65 25.44
C LEU A 121 0.52 -19.68 26.12
N ALA A 122 1.17 -18.54 26.27
CA ALA A 122 2.46 -18.44 26.94
C ALA A 122 2.39 -18.88 28.41
N ARG A 123 1.31 -18.51 29.13
CA ARG A 123 1.07 -18.98 30.50
C ARG A 123 0.86 -20.48 30.56
N GLN A 124 0.02 -21.03 29.67
CA GLN A 124 -0.23 -22.47 29.60
C GLN A 124 1.07 -23.25 29.33
N GLU A 125 1.87 -22.79 28.37
CA GLU A 125 3.13 -23.47 28.04
C GLU A 125 4.15 -23.34 29.17
N SER A 126 4.22 -22.18 29.83
CA SER A 126 5.05 -22.00 31.03
C SER A 126 4.68 -22.98 32.14
N GLU A 127 3.38 -23.16 32.44
CA GLU A 127 2.95 -24.12 33.46
C GLU A 127 3.24 -25.56 33.06
N LYS A 128 3.10 -25.89 31.77
CA LYS A 128 3.46 -27.20 31.23
C LYS A 128 4.96 -27.47 31.38
N ILE A 129 5.81 -26.50 31.04
CA ILE A 129 7.27 -26.59 31.21
C ILE A 129 7.62 -26.80 32.68
N LYS A 130 7.01 -26.04 33.61
CA LYS A 130 7.24 -26.22 35.05
C LYS A 130 6.84 -27.62 35.52
N SER A 131 5.69 -28.11 35.07
CA SER A 131 5.21 -29.44 35.44
C SER A 131 6.15 -30.54 34.94
N PHE A 132 6.62 -30.45 33.70
CA PHE A 132 7.60 -31.39 33.15
C PHE A 132 8.94 -31.31 33.87
N ALA A 133 9.45 -30.10 34.11
CA ALA A 133 10.69 -29.91 34.86
C ALA A 133 10.60 -30.50 36.28
N ALA A 134 9.47 -30.33 36.97
CA ALA A 134 9.26 -30.91 38.29
C ALA A 134 9.26 -32.45 38.25
N GLN A 135 8.58 -33.05 37.27
CA GLN A 135 8.58 -34.51 37.08
C GLN A 135 9.99 -35.04 36.75
N GLU A 136 10.74 -34.32 35.93
CA GLU A 136 12.09 -34.69 35.55
C GLU A 136 13.08 -34.57 36.73
N ILE A 137 12.96 -33.50 37.53
CA ILE A 137 13.74 -33.35 38.77
C ILE A 137 13.46 -34.49 39.74
N GLU A 138 12.19 -34.88 39.90
CA GLU A 138 11.82 -35.99 40.79
C GLU A 138 12.42 -37.31 40.31
N ALA A 139 12.30 -37.62 39.01
CA ALA A 139 12.87 -38.82 38.42
C ALA A 139 14.40 -38.87 38.55
N LEU A 140 15.08 -37.75 38.28
CA LEU A 140 16.53 -37.62 38.45
C LEU A 140 16.93 -37.78 39.92
N SER A 141 16.17 -37.20 40.85
CA SER A 141 16.44 -37.29 42.28
C SER A 141 16.32 -38.72 42.80
N GLU A 142 15.29 -39.46 42.38
CA GLU A 142 15.12 -40.86 42.75
C GLU A 142 16.21 -41.75 42.13
N SER A 143 16.59 -41.50 40.88
CA SER A 143 17.72 -42.18 40.24
C SER A 143 19.03 -41.94 40.98
N ALA A 144 19.35 -40.67 41.31
CA ALA A 144 20.55 -40.31 42.04
C ALA A 144 20.57 -40.93 43.45
N ARG A 145 19.43 -41.00 44.13
CA ARG A 145 19.30 -41.68 45.42
C ARG A 145 19.56 -43.18 45.32
N ALA A 146 19.07 -43.83 44.25
CA ALA A 146 19.33 -45.24 44.02
C ALA A 146 20.82 -45.51 43.78
N GLU A 147 21.47 -44.70 42.95
CA GLU A 147 22.91 -44.78 42.67
C GLU A 147 23.77 -44.59 43.93
N LEU A 148 23.43 -43.61 44.77
CA LEU A 148 24.11 -43.39 46.05
C LEU A 148 23.94 -44.57 47.01
N LYS A 149 22.76 -45.19 47.06
CA LYS A 149 22.52 -46.39 47.89
C LYS A 149 23.35 -47.56 47.41
N GLU A 150 23.45 -47.76 46.11
CA GLU A 150 24.28 -48.81 45.50
C GLU A 150 25.75 -48.62 45.85
N HIS A 151 26.28 -47.40 45.66
CA HIS A 151 27.67 -47.07 46.02
C HIS A 151 27.93 -47.25 47.52
N ALA A 152 27.00 -46.82 48.37
CA ALA A 152 27.13 -47.01 49.82
C ALA A 152 27.13 -48.49 50.21
N ALA A 153 26.28 -49.31 49.59
CA ALA A 153 26.26 -50.75 49.81
C ALA A 153 27.57 -51.41 49.36
N GLU A 154 28.10 -51.02 48.20
CA GLU A 154 29.37 -51.53 47.69
C GLU A 154 30.54 -51.17 48.63
N MET A 155 30.61 -49.91 49.09
CA MET A 155 31.61 -49.48 50.08
C MET A 155 31.47 -50.25 51.40
N ALA A 156 30.26 -50.47 51.89
CA ALA A 156 30.03 -51.22 53.12
C ALA A 156 30.49 -52.67 53.00
N VAL A 157 30.18 -53.33 51.87
CA VAL A 157 30.64 -54.70 51.58
C VAL A 157 32.16 -54.75 51.48
N SER A 158 32.78 -53.78 50.81
CA SER A 158 34.23 -53.67 50.69
C SER A 158 34.91 -53.51 52.06
N LEU A 159 34.39 -52.63 52.92
CA LEU A 159 34.88 -52.44 54.29
C LEU A 159 34.68 -53.69 55.16
N ALA A 160 33.53 -54.35 55.06
CA ALA A 160 33.26 -55.60 55.77
C ALA A 160 34.25 -56.68 55.35
N ARG A 161 34.50 -56.86 54.04
CA ARG A 161 35.51 -57.78 53.50
C ARG A 161 36.89 -57.48 54.09
N ALA A 162 37.35 -56.24 54.02
CA ALA A 162 38.65 -55.84 54.55
C ALA A 162 38.77 -56.07 56.07
N ASN A 163 37.69 -55.88 56.83
CA ASN A 163 37.68 -56.13 58.28
C ASN A 163 37.70 -57.63 58.60
N ILE A 164 36.97 -58.45 57.84
CA ILE A 164 36.99 -59.92 57.97
C ILE A 164 38.40 -60.44 57.67
N GLU A 165 39.02 -60.02 56.57
CA GLU A 165 40.39 -60.41 56.20
C GLU A 165 41.41 -60.07 57.30
N ARG A 166 41.27 -58.91 57.95
CA ARG A 166 42.15 -58.49 59.07
C ARG A 166 41.95 -59.30 60.35
N ARG A 167 40.75 -59.83 60.59
CA ARG A 167 40.40 -60.57 61.82
C ARG A 167 40.48 -62.09 61.67
N LEU A 168 40.70 -62.58 60.45
CA LEU A 168 40.74 -64.02 60.16
C LEU A 168 42.02 -64.64 60.74
N THR A 169 41.91 -65.31 61.88
CA THR A 169 42.97 -66.15 62.45
C THR A 169 42.71 -67.64 62.18
N PRO A 170 43.72 -68.52 62.23
CA PRO A 170 43.54 -69.96 62.02
C PRO A 170 42.50 -70.61 62.96
N GLU A 171 42.42 -70.12 64.19
CA GLU A 171 41.48 -70.59 65.22
C GLU A 171 40.05 -70.17 64.89
N LEU A 172 39.85 -68.90 64.49
CA LEU A 172 38.54 -68.38 64.07
C LEU A 172 38.06 -69.10 62.80
N HIS A 173 38.96 -69.39 61.86
CA HIS A 173 38.63 -70.09 60.63
C HIS A 173 38.14 -71.52 60.90
N SER A 174 38.84 -72.27 61.75
CA SER A 174 38.44 -73.63 62.15
C SER A 174 37.09 -73.62 62.86
N HIS A 175 36.86 -72.66 63.77
CA HIS A 175 35.58 -72.51 64.46
C HIS A 175 34.41 -72.22 63.50
N LEU A 176 34.63 -71.37 62.49
CA LEU A 176 33.60 -71.06 61.46
C LEU A 176 33.26 -72.29 60.61
N ILE A 177 34.24 -73.15 60.29
CA ILE A 177 34.01 -74.40 59.58
C ILE A 177 33.14 -75.34 60.43
N ASP A 178 33.48 -75.54 61.70
CA ASP A 178 32.72 -76.40 62.59
C ASP A 178 31.28 -75.89 62.82
N GLU A 179 31.08 -74.57 62.90
CA GLU A 179 29.73 -73.98 62.95
C GLU A 179 28.95 -74.21 61.66
N SER A 180 29.61 -74.05 60.51
CA SER A 180 28.99 -74.26 59.19
C SER A 180 28.57 -75.72 59.00
N ILE A 181 29.40 -76.67 59.43
CA ILE A 181 29.08 -78.10 59.39
C ILE A 181 27.87 -78.41 60.29
N ARG A 182 27.84 -77.91 61.53
CA ARG A 182 26.68 -78.06 62.43
C ARG A 182 25.41 -77.45 61.86
N ARG A 183 25.49 -76.30 61.19
CA ARG A 183 24.34 -75.65 60.55
C ARG A 183 23.82 -76.46 59.35
N LEU A 184 24.70 -77.11 58.60
CA LEU A 184 24.31 -78.01 57.51
C LEU A 184 23.70 -79.31 58.05
N GLU A 185 24.24 -79.87 59.13
CA GLU A 185 23.69 -81.05 59.80
C GLU A 185 22.26 -80.79 60.27
N THR A 186 22.00 -79.65 60.93
CA THR A 186 20.65 -79.25 61.36
C THR A 186 19.67 -78.96 60.20
N LEU A 187 20.16 -78.55 59.03
CA LEU A 187 19.35 -78.39 57.82
C LEU A 187 19.03 -79.75 57.16
N TYR A 188 19.93 -80.73 57.24
CA TYR A 188 19.72 -82.10 56.76
C TYR A 188 18.91 -82.97 57.74
N GLU A 189 18.98 -82.68 59.03
CA GLU A 189 18.27 -83.40 60.09
C GLU A 189 16.78 -83.01 60.17
N LYS A 190 16.33 -81.99 59.41
CA LYS A 190 14.90 -81.81 59.06
C LYS A 190 14.55 -82.80 57.94
N PRO A 191 13.95 -83.97 58.26
CA PRO A 191 13.63 -84.96 57.26
C PRO A 191 12.46 -84.45 56.43
N HIS A 192 12.39 -84.92 55.19
CA HIS A 192 11.21 -84.84 54.35
C HIS A 192 9.98 -85.36 55.10
N SER A 193 9.18 -84.46 55.65
CA SER A 193 7.84 -84.77 56.15
C SER A 193 6.86 -83.87 55.46
N ARG A 194 6.29 -84.43 54.37
CA ARG A 194 5.01 -84.11 53.69
C ARG A 194 4.64 -82.65 53.48
#